data_AF-A0A3L6FZA1-F1
#
_entry.id   AF-A0A3L6FZA1-F1
#
_cell.length_a   1.000
_cell.length_b   1.000
_cell.length_c   1.000
_cell.angle_alpha   90.00
_cell.angle_beta   90.00
_cell.angle_gamma   90.00
#
_symmetry.space_group_name_H-M   'P 1'
#
loop_
_entity.id
_entity.type
_entity.pdbx_description
1 polymer ?
#
loop_
_entity_poly.entity_id
_entity_poly.type
_entity_poly.pdbx_seq_one_letter_code
_entity_poly.pdbx_strand_id
1 'polypeptide(L)'
;MVLLPNDAEVAIINGAADGTAGWESAKTPAYAPVVYRPDHSPGDRFEEQNAAGVARLYHSSAVLLRDGRLLVGGSNPHTYYNFSNVQFPSDLSLEAFSPEYLDASNDMLRPRILDPSPTGAPATVGYRATMVIRFLVPALARRRRGGRAGCLGDVSVTMVAPSFTTHSFAMNQRLLFLDVTKNVAVRGRAGTFSASVTMPATAVLAPPGYYMLFVVRDHIWSTATAATSTGRTGTTYGA
;
A
#
# COMPACT_ATOMS: atom_id res chain seq x y z
N MET A 1 12.60 -1.83 -0.70
CA MET A 1 11.55 -1.88 -1.75
C MET A 1 10.24 -2.31 -1.12
N VAL A 2 9.14 -1.64 -1.46
CA VAL A 2 7.80 -1.91 -0.91
C VAL A 2 6.81 -2.12 -2.06
N LEU A 3 6.05 -3.22 -2.03
CA LEU A 3 4.99 -3.46 -3.01
C LEU A 3 3.80 -2.53 -2.71
N LEU A 4 3.32 -1.82 -3.72
CA LEU A 4 2.21 -0.89 -3.59
C LEU A 4 0.88 -1.55 -4.02
N PRO A 5 -0.26 -1.13 -3.44
CA PRO A 5 -1.56 -1.70 -3.76
C PRO A 5 -2.04 -1.50 -5.21
N ASN A 6 -1.48 -0.53 -5.94
CA ASN A 6 -1.88 -0.15 -7.29
C ASN A 6 -1.12 -0.95 -8.36
N ASP A 7 -1.74 -2.02 -8.86
CA ASP A 7 -1.31 -2.69 -10.09
C ASP A 7 0.19 -3.10 -10.10
N ALA A 8 0.67 -3.51 -8.91
CA ALA A 8 1.99 -4.07 -8.68
C ALA A 8 3.15 -3.08 -8.88
N GLU A 9 2.90 -1.78 -8.75
CA GLU A 9 3.97 -0.80 -8.61
C GLU A 9 4.85 -1.08 -7.37
N VAL A 10 6.10 -0.64 -7.44
CA VAL A 10 7.09 -0.86 -6.39
C VAL A 10 7.73 0.44 -5.98
N ALA A 11 7.61 0.82 -4.71
CA ALA A 11 8.38 1.91 -4.16
C ALA A 11 9.80 1.45 -3.82
N ILE A 12 10.79 2.09 -4.42
CA ILE A 12 12.21 1.95 -4.14
C ILE A 12 12.61 3.18 -3.34
N ILE A 13 12.91 3.01 -2.05
CA ILE A 13 13.14 4.10 -1.10
C ILE A 13 14.31 3.72 -0.19
N ASN A 14 15.03 4.75 0.28
CA ASN A 14 16.28 4.66 1.03
C ASN A 14 17.47 4.15 0.19
N GLY A 15 18.63 4.05 0.82
CA GLY A 15 19.85 3.52 0.23
C GLY A 15 20.80 4.61 -0.27
N ALA A 16 21.73 4.18 -1.12
CA ALA A 16 22.74 5.03 -1.72
C ALA A 16 22.83 4.77 -3.23
N ALA A 17 23.29 5.76 -3.98
CA ALA A 17 23.51 5.66 -5.42
C ALA A 17 24.73 4.78 -5.75
N ASP A 18 25.73 4.75 -4.88
CA ASP A 18 26.90 3.88 -4.96
C ASP A 18 27.28 3.27 -3.60
N GLY A 19 28.15 2.25 -3.66
CA GLY A 19 28.65 1.52 -2.49
C GLY A 19 27.89 0.24 -2.21
N THR A 20 28.02 -0.26 -0.98
CA THR A 20 27.39 -1.52 -0.53
C THR A 20 26.70 -1.35 0.81
N ALA A 21 25.81 -2.29 1.14
CA ALA A 21 25.33 -2.44 2.50
C ALA A 21 26.49 -2.74 3.46
N GLY A 22 26.43 -2.18 4.66
CA GLY A 22 27.40 -2.39 5.73
C GLY A 22 28.21 -1.13 6.03
N TRP A 23 28.02 -0.59 7.22
CA TRP A 23 28.79 0.52 7.79
C TRP A 23 29.08 1.68 6.81
N GLU A 24 30.30 2.22 6.84
CA GLU A 24 30.80 3.35 6.04
C GLU A 24 30.97 3.07 4.53
N SER A 25 30.40 1.97 4.03
CA SER A 25 30.65 1.48 2.66
C SER A 25 29.82 2.20 1.59
N ALA A 26 29.04 3.22 1.96
CA ALA A 26 28.29 4.06 1.05
C ALA A 26 28.28 5.52 1.53
N LYS A 27 28.46 6.47 0.61
CA LYS A 27 28.57 7.91 0.94
C LYS A 27 27.71 8.83 0.07
N THR A 28 26.86 8.25 -0.77
CA THR A 28 26.01 8.98 -1.73
C THR A 28 24.53 8.66 -1.48
N PRO A 29 23.88 9.22 -0.43
CA PRO A 29 22.50 8.88 -0.12
C PRO A 29 21.56 9.12 -1.31
N ALA A 30 20.69 8.14 -1.57
CA ALA A 30 19.60 8.29 -2.51
C ALA A 30 18.43 8.98 -1.80
N TYR A 31 18.37 10.31 -1.91
CA TYR A 31 17.35 11.12 -1.22
C TYR A 31 15.97 11.01 -1.87
N ALA A 32 15.91 10.83 -3.19
CA ALA A 32 14.67 10.73 -3.93
C ALA A 32 14.18 9.28 -4.01
N PRO A 33 12.97 8.97 -3.50
CA PRO A 33 12.34 7.68 -3.77
C PRO A 33 12.04 7.54 -5.26
N VAL A 34 12.01 6.29 -5.74
CA VAL A 34 11.63 5.96 -7.12
C VAL A 34 10.43 5.03 -7.08
N VAL A 35 9.40 5.32 -7.87
CA VAL A 35 8.29 4.41 -8.11
C VAL A 35 8.58 3.64 -9.40
N TYR A 36 8.65 2.32 -9.29
CA TYR A 36 8.74 1.42 -10.44
C TYR A 36 7.35 1.00 -10.90
N ARG A 37 7.02 1.26 -12.16
CA ARG A 37 5.75 0.96 -12.82
C ARG A 37 5.96 -0.12 -13.89
N PRO A 38 5.63 -1.40 -13.60
CA PRO A 38 5.97 -2.51 -14.49
C PRO A 38 5.26 -2.45 -15.85
N ASP A 39 4.04 -1.90 -15.88
CA ASP A 39 3.19 -1.87 -17.07
C ASP A 39 3.50 -0.69 -18.01
N HIS A 40 4.35 0.24 -17.58
CA HIS A 40 4.81 1.35 -18.43
C HIS A 40 5.79 0.87 -19.52
N SER A 41 5.86 1.66 -20.59
CA SER A 41 6.84 1.51 -21.68
C SER A 41 8.28 1.44 -21.12
N PRO A 42 9.16 0.61 -21.71
CA PRO A 42 10.59 0.66 -21.38
C PRO A 42 11.12 2.10 -21.54
N GLY A 43 11.78 2.61 -20.51
CA GLY A 43 12.21 4.02 -20.42
C GLY A 43 11.38 4.86 -19.44
N ASP A 44 10.08 4.55 -19.29
CA ASP A 44 9.14 5.32 -18.45
C ASP A 44 8.73 4.56 -17.18
N ARG A 45 9.43 3.45 -16.87
CA ARG A 45 9.10 2.57 -15.74
C ARG A 45 9.59 3.08 -14.40
N PHE A 46 10.55 4.00 -14.36
CA PHE A 46 11.13 4.49 -13.12
C PHE A 46 10.86 5.99 -13.02
N GLU A 47 10.07 6.36 -12.02
CA GLU A 47 9.67 7.73 -11.80
C GLU A 47 10.19 8.23 -10.46
N GLU A 48 11.04 9.25 -10.50
CA GLU A 48 11.58 9.89 -9.31
C GLU A 48 10.49 10.70 -8.60
N GLN A 49 10.44 10.59 -7.28
CA GLN A 49 9.50 11.31 -6.42
C GLN A 49 10.24 12.41 -5.64
N ASN A 50 9.49 13.27 -4.95
CA ASN A 50 10.08 14.34 -4.15
C ASN A 50 11.10 13.81 -3.12
N ALA A 51 12.29 14.41 -3.14
CA ALA A 51 13.40 14.02 -2.28
C ALA A 51 13.16 14.33 -0.79
N ALA A 52 13.62 13.42 0.07
CA ALA A 52 13.69 13.65 1.51
C ALA A 52 14.97 14.42 1.89
N GLY A 53 14.99 15.04 3.07
CA GLY A 53 16.18 15.72 3.60
C GLY A 53 17.11 14.81 4.42
N VAL A 54 16.61 13.65 4.85
CA VAL A 54 17.32 12.73 5.75
C VAL A 54 17.96 11.59 4.96
N ALA A 55 19.26 11.36 5.17
CA ALA A 55 19.98 10.25 4.57
C ALA A 55 19.59 8.91 5.24
N ARG A 56 18.84 8.07 4.53
CA ARG A 56 18.41 6.74 5.01
C ARG A 56 19.34 5.67 4.43
N LEU A 57 20.49 5.45 5.06
CA LEU A 57 21.53 4.49 4.62
C LEU A 57 21.35 3.11 5.29
N TYR A 58 22.45 2.39 5.55
CA TYR A 58 22.45 1.09 6.21
C TYR A 58 21.73 1.13 7.56
N HIS A 59 21.00 0.07 7.89
CA HIS A 59 20.02 0.02 8.99
C HIS A 59 18.82 0.98 8.89
N SER A 60 18.53 1.54 7.71
CA SER A 60 17.20 2.10 7.46
C SER A 60 16.17 1.00 7.16
N SER A 61 14.90 1.32 7.39
CA SER A 61 13.77 0.47 7.06
C SER A 61 12.62 1.30 6.47
N ALA A 62 11.76 0.64 5.70
CA ALA A 62 10.51 1.20 5.20
C ALA A 62 9.38 0.17 5.27
N VAL A 63 8.14 0.59 5.52
CA VAL A 63 6.95 -0.27 5.53
C VAL A 63 5.70 0.49 5.06
N LEU A 64 4.78 -0.20 4.38
CA LEU A 64 3.49 0.36 3.96
C LEU A 64 2.54 0.53 5.15
N LEU A 65 1.95 1.72 5.28
CA LEU A 65 0.90 2.01 6.26
C LEU A 65 -0.49 1.80 5.66
N ARG A 66 -1.48 1.62 6.54
CA ARG A 66 -2.88 1.43 6.15
C ARG A 66 -3.49 2.64 5.43
N ASP A 67 -2.98 3.84 5.67
CA ASP A 67 -3.44 5.05 4.96
C ASP A 67 -2.76 5.23 3.58
N GLY A 68 -1.85 4.31 3.23
CA GLY A 68 -1.10 4.27 1.99
C GLY A 68 0.32 4.82 2.10
N ARG A 69 0.63 5.65 3.11
CA ARG A 69 1.96 6.24 3.25
C ARG A 69 3.01 5.16 3.51
N LEU A 70 4.27 5.47 3.24
CA LEU A 70 5.40 4.63 3.64
C LEU A 70 6.02 5.20 4.90
N LEU A 71 6.02 4.43 5.99
CA LEU A 71 6.76 4.77 7.18
C LEU A 71 8.23 4.43 6.94
N VAL A 72 9.11 5.43 7.09
CA VAL A 72 10.55 5.35 6.86
C VAL A 72 11.26 5.66 8.18
N GLY A 73 12.27 4.87 8.52
CA GLY A 73 12.99 5.00 9.78
C GLY A 73 14.47 4.63 9.69
N GLY A 74 15.22 4.95 10.73
CA GLY A 74 16.68 4.75 10.79
C GLY A 74 17.45 5.96 10.26
N SER A 75 18.74 5.94 10.01
CA SER A 75 19.62 4.82 9.74
C SER A 75 20.77 4.81 10.74
N ASN A 76 21.55 3.74 10.75
CA ASN A 76 22.80 3.71 11.50
C ASN A 76 23.88 3.05 10.62
N PRO A 77 24.62 3.85 9.83
CA PRO A 77 25.72 3.36 9.01
C PRO A 77 27.01 3.17 9.82
N HIS A 78 26.95 3.03 11.15
CA HIS A 78 28.11 2.91 12.03
C HIS A 78 28.03 1.64 12.87
N THR A 79 29.19 1.10 13.28
CA THR A 79 29.28 -0.06 14.17
C THR A 79 28.60 0.16 15.52
N TYR A 80 28.63 1.40 16.02
CA TYR A 80 27.97 1.84 17.25
C TYR A 80 27.04 3.01 16.95
N TYR A 81 26.15 3.36 17.89
CA TYR A 81 25.41 4.62 17.74
C TYR A 81 26.35 5.81 17.86
N ASN A 82 26.43 6.61 16.80
CA ASN A 82 27.22 7.82 16.77
C ASN A 82 26.38 8.99 16.27
N PHE A 83 26.14 9.96 17.14
CA PHE A 83 25.25 11.09 16.88
C PHE A 83 26.00 12.38 16.52
N SER A 84 27.33 12.41 16.60
CA SER A 84 28.12 13.62 16.37
C SER A 84 29.49 13.29 15.78
N ASN A 85 30.11 14.27 15.11
CA ASN A 85 31.45 14.14 14.52
C ASN A 85 31.58 12.99 13.49
N VAL A 86 30.50 12.68 12.77
CA VAL A 86 30.44 11.71 11.66
C VAL A 86 29.63 12.28 10.50
N GLN A 87 29.87 11.77 9.29
CA GLN A 87 29.23 12.28 8.07
C GLN A 87 27.70 12.04 8.07
N PHE A 88 27.26 10.87 8.53
CA PHE A 88 25.84 10.47 8.55
C PHE A 88 25.47 9.96 9.95
N PRO A 89 25.15 10.86 10.90
CA PRO A 89 24.83 10.47 12.27
C PRO A 89 23.72 9.42 12.35
N SER A 90 23.78 8.59 13.39
CA SER A 90 22.69 7.67 13.73
C SER A 90 21.38 8.46 13.88
N ASP A 91 20.36 8.05 13.14
CA ASP A 91 19.05 8.71 13.10
C ASP A 91 17.98 7.76 13.64
N LEU A 92 17.27 8.23 14.67
CA LEU A 92 16.20 7.50 15.35
C LEU A 92 14.81 8.03 14.98
N SER A 93 14.75 8.98 14.05
CA SER A 93 13.50 9.61 13.62
C SER A 93 12.71 8.68 12.70
N LEU A 94 11.42 8.99 12.59
CA LEU A 94 10.52 8.40 11.60
C LEU A 94 9.95 9.50 10.71
N GLU A 95 9.86 9.22 9.42
CA GLU A 95 9.17 10.06 8.43
C GLU A 95 8.09 9.24 7.73
N ALA A 96 7.03 9.89 7.29
CA ALA A 96 6.01 9.25 6.47
C ALA A 96 6.08 9.82 5.05
N PHE A 97 6.64 9.05 4.12
CA PHE A 97 6.63 9.40 2.70
C PHE A 97 5.22 9.23 2.14
N SER A 98 4.70 10.29 1.52
CA SER A 98 3.38 10.30 0.89
C SER A 98 3.56 10.31 -0.63
N PRO A 99 3.35 9.17 -1.32
CA PRO A 99 3.55 9.11 -2.77
C PRO A 99 2.46 9.91 -3.51
N GLU A 100 2.70 10.23 -4.78
CA GLU A 100 1.86 11.12 -5.60
C GLU A 100 0.35 10.81 -5.62
N TYR A 101 -0.07 9.55 -5.52
CA TYR A 101 -1.49 9.19 -5.49
C TYR A 101 -2.22 9.72 -4.24
N LEU A 102 -1.48 10.11 -3.18
CA LEU A 102 -2.00 10.78 -1.98
C LEU A 102 -2.07 12.30 -2.12
N ASP A 103 -1.66 12.87 -3.26
CA ASP A 103 -1.79 14.30 -3.50
C ASP A 103 -3.24 14.75 -3.35
N ALA A 104 -3.43 15.96 -2.81
CA ALA A 104 -4.76 16.49 -2.52
C ALA A 104 -5.65 16.61 -3.77
N SER A 105 -5.06 16.74 -4.97
CA SER A 105 -5.80 16.72 -6.24
C SER A 105 -6.53 15.39 -6.48
N ASN A 106 -6.06 14.30 -5.88
CA ASN A 106 -6.63 12.95 -6.00
C ASN A 106 -7.73 12.65 -4.95
N ASP A 107 -7.96 13.51 -3.95
CA ASP A 107 -8.88 13.21 -2.84
C ASP A 107 -10.32 12.90 -3.26
N MET A 108 -10.76 13.49 -4.36
CA MET A 108 -12.10 13.24 -4.92
C MET A 108 -12.16 11.94 -5.73
N LEU A 109 -11.02 11.46 -6.23
CA LEU A 109 -10.89 10.24 -7.02
C LEU A 109 -10.66 9.00 -6.15
N ARG A 110 -10.07 9.19 -4.96
CA ARG A 110 -9.76 8.13 -3.99
C ARG A 110 -11.01 7.36 -3.56
N PRO A 111 -11.07 6.03 -3.79
CA PRO A 111 -12.11 5.19 -3.23
C PRO A 111 -12.10 5.23 -1.70
N ARG A 112 -13.27 5.14 -1.08
CA ARG A 112 -13.44 5.08 0.38
C ARG A 112 -14.23 3.84 0.73
N ILE A 113 -13.58 2.86 1.34
CA ILE A 113 -14.26 1.65 1.81
C ILE A 113 -15.23 2.04 2.92
N LEU A 114 -16.49 1.66 2.76
CA LEU A 114 -17.57 1.86 3.72
C LEU A 114 -17.82 0.59 4.53
N ASP A 115 -17.71 -0.56 3.89
CA ASP A 115 -17.95 -1.88 4.49
C ASP A 115 -17.07 -2.92 3.76
N PRO A 116 -16.25 -3.72 4.47
CA PRO A 116 -16.02 -3.69 5.92
C PRO A 116 -15.30 -2.40 6.35
N SER A 117 -15.71 -1.82 7.49
CA SER A 117 -15.23 -0.50 7.95
C SER A 117 -13.71 -0.46 8.16
N PRO A 118 -12.98 0.56 7.64
CA PRO A 118 -11.56 0.75 7.89
C PRO A 118 -11.18 0.87 9.37
N THR A 119 -12.08 1.36 10.22
CA THR A 119 -11.84 1.53 11.66
C THR A 119 -12.50 0.43 12.51
N GLY A 120 -13.17 -0.53 11.86
CA GLY A 120 -13.84 -1.64 12.54
C GLY A 120 -12.93 -2.83 12.82
N ALA A 121 -13.55 -3.91 13.31
CA ALA A 121 -12.89 -5.20 13.47
C ALA A 121 -12.47 -5.76 12.09
N PRO A 122 -11.38 -6.55 12.02
CA PRO A 122 -10.95 -7.15 10.77
C PRO A 122 -12.01 -8.05 10.14
N ALA A 123 -12.25 -7.89 8.84
CA ALA A 123 -13.09 -8.81 8.09
C ALA A 123 -12.45 -10.20 8.04
N THR A 124 -13.15 -11.23 8.51
CA THR A 124 -12.64 -12.60 8.53
C THR A 124 -13.29 -13.40 7.42
N VAL A 125 -12.49 -13.86 6.47
CA VAL A 125 -13.00 -14.57 5.29
C VAL A 125 -12.12 -15.79 4.98
N GLY A 126 -12.78 -16.93 4.75
CA GLY A 126 -12.10 -18.18 4.41
C GLY A 126 -11.65 -18.24 2.96
N TYR A 127 -10.78 -19.20 2.65
CA TYR A 127 -10.36 -19.47 1.26
C TYR A 127 -11.54 -19.77 0.34
N ARG A 128 -11.44 -19.31 -0.92
CA ARG A 128 -12.48 -19.43 -1.97
C ARG A 128 -13.83 -18.77 -1.64
N ALA A 129 -14.03 -18.27 -0.42
CA ALA A 129 -15.26 -17.59 -0.06
C ALA A 129 -15.34 -16.23 -0.77
N THR A 130 -16.56 -15.75 -0.95
CA THR A 130 -16.81 -14.43 -1.51
C THR A 130 -16.98 -13.42 -0.40
N MET A 131 -16.34 -12.26 -0.55
CA MET A 131 -16.54 -11.08 0.29
C MET A 131 -17.18 -9.97 -0.54
N VAL A 132 -18.07 -9.20 0.07
CA VAL A 132 -18.63 -8.00 -0.55
C VAL A 132 -17.98 -6.77 0.08
N ILE A 133 -17.44 -5.90 -0.77
CA ILE A 133 -16.85 -4.63 -0.37
C ILE A 133 -17.73 -3.51 -0.91
N ARG A 134 -18.23 -2.66 -0.01
CA ARG A 134 -18.94 -1.43 -0.39
C ARG A 134 -18.00 -0.26 -0.26
N PHE A 135 -17.94 0.57 -1.28
CA PHE A 135 -17.07 1.74 -1.30
C PHE A 135 -17.73 2.93 -2.01
N LEU A 136 -17.26 4.13 -1.67
CA LEU A 136 -17.67 5.41 -2.24
C LEU A 136 -16.53 5.99 -3.08
N VAL A 137 -16.83 6.48 -4.27
CA VAL A 137 -15.94 7.35 -5.05
C VAL A 137 -16.54 8.77 -5.03
N PRO A 138 -15.95 9.72 -4.27
CA PRO A 138 -16.56 11.04 -4.06
C PRO A 138 -16.87 11.80 -5.36
N ALA A 139 -16.01 11.72 -6.37
CA ALA A 139 -16.20 12.39 -7.65
C ALA A 139 -17.46 11.89 -8.38
N LEU A 140 -17.83 10.62 -8.20
CA LEU A 140 -19.00 9.99 -8.83
C LEU A 140 -20.29 10.22 -8.02
N ALA A 141 -20.19 10.70 -6.78
CA ALA A 141 -21.35 11.11 -5.99
C ALA A 141 -21.83 12.52 -6.36
N ARG A 142 -20.95 13.37 -6.90
CA ARG A 142 -21.33 14.72 -7.36
C ARG A 142 -22.08 14.61 -8.69
N ARG A 143 -23.40 14.79 -8.67
CA ARG A 143 -24.18 15.01 -9.89
C ARG A 143 -23.75 16.33 -10.54
N ARG A 144 -23.17 16.27 -11.74
CA ARG A 144 -23.15 17.45 -12.62
C ARG A 144 -24.57 17.72 -13.10
N ARG A 145 -25.07 18.94 -12.91
CA ARG A 145 -26.38 19.37 -13.43
C ARG A 145 -26.33 19.23 -14.96
N GLY A 146 -27.07 18.26 -15.51
CA GLY A 146 -27.08 17.96 -16.96
C GLY A 146 -25.93 17.11 -17.50
N GLY A 147 -25.03 16.59 -16.64
CA GLY A 147 -23.92 15.72 -17.07
C GLY A 147 -24.24 14.23 -16.94
N ARG A 148 -23.72 13.40 -17.85
CA ARG A 148 -23.68 11.93 -17.67
C ARG A 148 -23.02 11.61 -16.32
N ALA A 149 -23.58 10.65 -15.59
CA ALA A 149 -22.89 10.08 -14.43
C ALA A 149 -21.52 9.56 -14.90
N GLY A 150 -20.44 9.95 -14.20
CA GLY A 150 -19.11 9.43 -14.52
C GLY A 150 -19.11 7.91 -14.45
N CYS A 151 -18.42 7.27 -15.40
CA CYS A 151 -18.20 5.83 -15.35
C CYS A 151 -17.20 5.51 -14.22
N LEU A 152 -17.40 4.38 -13.55
CA LEU A 152 -16.50 3.94 -12.49
C LEU A 152 -15.09 3.66 -13.02
N GLY A 153 -14.96 3.20 -14.26
CA GLY A 153 -13.70 2.70 -14.79
C GLY A 153 -13.37 1.33 -14.21
N ASP A 154 -12.12 0.91 -14.37
CA ASP A 154 -11.62 -0.35 -13.85
C ASP A 154 -11.37 -0.24 -12.34
N VAL A 155 -11.72 -1.30 -11.63
CA VAL A 155 -11.55 -1.41 -10.18
C VAL A 155 -10.88 -2.73 -9.87
N SER A 156 -9.75 -2.65 -9.18
CA SER A 156 -9.11 -3.82 -8.60
C SER A 156 -9.25 -3.78 -7.08
N VAL A 157 -9.20 -4.96 -6.47
CA VAL A 157 -9.18 -5.12 -5.02
C VAL A 157 -7.93 -5.90 -4.68
N THR A 158 -7.09 -5.32 -3.83
CA THR A 158 -5.82 -5.91 -3.46
C THR A 158 -5.71 -6.17 -1.97
N MET A 159 -4.98 -7.22 -1.61
CA MET A 159 -4.62 -7.54 -0.23
C MET A 159 -3.09 -7.52 -0.10
N VAL A 160 -2.59 -6.74 0.86
CA VAL A 160 -1.17 -6.65 1.19
C VAL A 160 -0.91 -7.28 2.54
N ALA A 161 -0.02 -8.27 2.59
CA ALA A 161 0.53 -8.78 3.84
C ALA A 161 1.57 -7.76 4.37
N PRO A 162 1.39 -7.19 5.57
CA PRO A 162 2.38 -6.28 6.14
C PRO A 162 3.68 -7.05 6.40
N SER A 163 4.80 -6.42 6.08
CA SER A 163 6.12 -7.01 6.24
C SER A 163 6.76 -6.62 7.56
N PHE A 164 7.66 -7.48 8.04
CA PHE A 164 8.68 -7.10 9.02
C PHE A 164 9.93 -6.72 8.23
N THR A 165 10.44 -5.50 8.41
CA THR A 165 11.51 -4.96 7.55
C THR A 165 12.77 -4.61 8.33
N THR A 166 13.90 -5.17 7.90
CA THR A 166 15.23 -4.87 8.45
C THR A 166 16.30 -5.19 7.42
N HIS A 167 17.41 -4.45 7.41
CA HIS A 167 18.57 -4.74 6.56
C HIS A 167 18.22 -4.90 5.07
N SER A 168 17.28 -4.08 4.56
CA SER A 168 16.74 -4.17 3.19
C SER A 168 15.95 -5.44 2.88
N PHE A 169 15.71 -6.31 3.87
CA PHE A 169 14.83 -7.47 3.77
C PHE A 169 13.44 -7.12 4.27
N ALA A 170 12.42 -7.39 3.45
CA ALA A 170 11.02 -7.28 3.81
C ALA A 170 10.40 -8.68 3.93
N MET A 171 10.55 -9.29 5.11
CA MET A 171 10.02 -10.63 5.36
C MET A 171 8.49 -10.62 5.25
N ASN A 172 7.95 -11.65 4.61
CA ASN A 172 6.50 -11.87 4.46
C ASN A 172 5.75 -10.84 3.60
N GLN A 173 6.44 -9.89 2.94
CA GLN A 173 5.78 -8.97 2.01
C GLN A 173 5.09 -9.74 0.88
N ARG A 174 3.81 -9.46 0.67
CA ARG A 174 3.02 -10.10 -0.39
C ARG A 174 1.90 -9.17 -0.84
N LEU A 175 1.73 -9.06 -2.14
CA LEU A 175 0.60 -8.39 -2.78
C LEU A 175 -0.26 -9.45 -3.48
N LEU A 176 -1.57 -9.42 -3.25
CA LEU A 176 -2.54 -10.32 -3.84
C LEU A 176 -3.60 -9.50 -4.56
N PHE A 177 -3.90 -9.87 -5.79
CA PHE A 177 -5.06 -9.35 -6.52
C PHE A 177 -6.22 -10.31 -6.33
N LEU A 178 -7.34 -9.80 -5.85
CA LEU A 178 -8.56 -10.58 -5.69
C LEU A 178 -9.37 -10.55 -6.97
N ASP A 179 -10.02 -11.67 -7.28
CA ASP A 179 -10.90 -11.77 -8.44
C ASP A 179 -12.21 -11.01 -8.18
N VAL A 180 -12.41 -9.90 -8.91
CA VAL A 180 -13.60 -9.05 -8.82
C VAL A 180 -14.67 -9.61 -9.76
N THR A 181 -15.52 -10.49 -9.23
CA THR A 181 -16.56 -11.18 -10.01
C THR A 181 -17.75 -10.30 -10.38
N LYS A 182 -18.04 -9.28 -9.55
CA LYS A 182 -19.12 -8.31 -9.80
C LYS A 182 -18.73 -6.96 -9.22
N ASN A 183 -19.07 -5.88 -9.93
CA ASN A 183 -18.94 -4.52 -9.44
C ASN A 183 -20.13 -3.70 -9.92
N VAL A 184 -21.01 -3.29 -9.00
CA VAL A 184 -22.29 -2.66 -9.34
C VAL A 184 -22.55 -1.42 -8.52
N ALA A 185 -23.17 -0.41 -9.13
CA ALA A 185 -23.63 0.78 -8.42
C ALA A 185 -24.74 0.43 -7.42
N VAL A 186 -24.67 1.00 -6.22
CA VAL A 186 -25.68 0.81 -5.18
C VAL A 186 -26.86 1.73 -5.45
N ARG A 187 -28.05 1.15 -5.67
CA ARG A 187 -29.28 1.91 -5.90
C ARG A 187 -29.56 2.86 -4.72
N GLY A 188 -29.93 4.09 -5.03
CA GLY A 188 -30.27 5.11 -4.03
C GLY A 188 -29.07 5.74 -3.32
N ARG A 189 -27.81 5.35 -3.61
CA ARG A 189 -26.61 5.98 -3.05
C ARG A 189 -25.63 6.37 -4.16
N ALA A 190 -25.64 7.65 -4.54
CA ALA A 190 -24.77 8.18 -5.59
C ALA A 190 -23.28 7.94 -5.28
N GLY A 191 -22.50 7.58 -6.30
CA GLY A 191 -21.07 7.30 -6.19
C GLY A 191 -20.70 6.08 -5.33
N THR A 192 -21.68 5.31 -4.84
CA THR A 192 -21.44 4.12 -4.03
C THR A 192 -21.56 2.86 -4.86
N PHE A 193 -20.63 1.94 -4.67
CA PHE A 193 -20.51 0.70 -5.42
C PHE A 193 -20.36 -0.50 -4.47
N SER A 194 -20.68 -1.68 -4.99
CA SER A 194 -20.57 -2.96 -4.30
C SER A 194 -19.76 -3.90 -5.19
N ALA A 195 -18.55 -4.24 -4.76
CA ALA A 195 -17.68 -5.21 -5.39
C ALA A 195 -17.78 -6.57 -4.69
N SER A 196 -18.06 -7.64 -5.43
CA SER A 196 -17.96 -9.02 -4.94
C SER A 196 -16.61 -9.59 -5.35
N VAL A 197 -15.80 -9.99 -4.36
CA VAL A 197 -14.46 -10.50 -4.57
C VAL A 197 -14.31 -11.92 -4.04
N THR A 198 -13.55 -12.76 -4.74
CA THR A 198 -13.26 -14.13 -4.32
C THR A 198 -11.90 -14.19 -3.63
N MET A 199 -11.88 -14.76 -2.42
CA MET A 199 -10.66 -14.95 -1.65
C MET A 199 -9.74 -15.99 -2.31
N PRO A 200 -8.40 -15.89 -2.13
CA PRO A 200 -7.45 -16.83 -2.69
C PRO A 200 -7.76 -18.29 -2.33
N ALA A 201 -7.37 -19.21 -3.21
CA ALA A 201 -7.80 -20.60 -3.12
C ALA A 201 -7.13 -21.40 -1.99
N THR A 202 -5.92 -21.00 -1.57
CA THR A 202 -5.08 -21.80 -0.66
C THR A 202 -4.23 -20.94 0.27
N ALA A 203 -3.77 -21.55 1.37
CA ALA A 203 -2.80 -20.96 2.28
C ALA A 203 -1.42 -20.72 1.65
N VAL A 204 -1.10 -21.38 0.54
CA VAL A 204 0.14 -21.12 -0.21
C VAL A 204 0.08 -19.73 -0.86
N LEU A 205 -1.09 -19.34 -1.39
CA LEU A 205 -1.31 -18.02 -1.99
C LEU A 205 -1.53 -16.95 -0.92
N ALA A 206 -2.36 -17.22 0.08
CA ALA A 206 -2.63 -16.32 1.20
C ALA A 206 -2.45 -17.02 2.55
N PRO A 207 -1.21 -17.08 3.08
CA PRO A 207 -0.94 -17.64 4.40
C PRO A 207 -1.86 -17.02 5.46
N PRO A 208 -2.31 -17.78 6.47
CA PRO A 208 -3.16 -17.22 7.51
C PRO A 208 -2.49 -16.06 8.23
N GLY A 209 -3.22 -14.96 8.40
CA GLY A 209 -2.68 -13.75 8.99
C GLY A 209 -3.52 -12.51 8.69
N TYR A 210 -3.00 -11.36 9.12
CA TYR A 210 -3.59 -10.06 8.84
C TYR A 210 -3.13 -9.53 7.49
N TYR A 211 -4.06 -8.90 6.78
CA TYR A 211 -3.85 -8.25 5.51
C TYR A 211 -4.48 -6.86 5.53
N MET A 212 -3.87 -5.94 4.81
CA MET A 212 -4.44 -4.66 4.45
C MET A 212 -5.19 -4.82 3.14
N LEU A 213 -6.50 -4.58 3.14
CA LEU A 213 -7.33 -4.67 1.95
C LEU A 213 -7.62 -3.28 1.40
N PHE A 214 -7.37 -3.11 0.10
CA PHE A 214 -7.51 -1.86 -0.62
C PHE A 214 -8.49 -2.01 -1.78
N VAL A 215 -9.22 -0.93 -2.08
CA VAL A 215 -9.91 -0.75 -3.37
C VAL A 215 -9.09 0.24 -4.18
N VAL A 216 -8.76 -0.13 -5.41
CA VAL A 216 -7.94 0.66 -6.34
C VAL A 216 -8.79 1.01 -7.56
N ARG A 217 -8.64 2.25 -8.04
CA ARG A 217 -9.29 2.76 -9.24
C ARG A 217 -8.30 3.67 -9.95
N ASP A 218 -7.97 3.36 -11.20
CA ASP A 218 -7.04 4.15 -12.03
C ASP A 218 -5.73 4.49 -11.26
N HIS A 219 -5.06 3.48 -10.69
CA HIS A 219 -3.85 3.61 -9.84
C HIS A 219 -4.01 4.37 -8.51
N ILE A 220 -5.21 4.86 -8.18
CA ILE A 220 -5.49 5.57 -6.93
C ILE A 220 -6.24 4.64 -5.97
N TRP A 221 -5.77 4.50 -4.73
CA TRP A 221 -6.35 3.56 -3.77
C TRP A 221 -6.90 4.19 -2.49
N SER A 222 -7.73 3.39 -1.82
CA SER A 222 -8.38 3.74 -0.56
C SER A 222 -7.43 3.70 0.65
N THR A 223 -7.87 4.21 1.79
CA THR A 223 -7.34 3.70 3.07
C THR A 223 -7.70 2.21 3.19
N ALA A 224 -6.79 1.41 3.74
CA ALA A 224 -7.00 -0.02 3.95
C ALA A 224 -8.03 -0.30 5.02
N THR A 225 -8.86 -1.30 4.76
CA THR A 225 -9.58 -2.05 5.79
C THR A 225 -8.77 -3.26 6.23
N ALA A 226 -8.87 -3.65 7.50
CA ALA A 226 -8.16 -4.83 7.99
C ALA A 226 -8.94 -6.09 7.58
N ALA A 227 -8.23 -7.09 7.07
CA ALA A 227 -8.79 -8.39 6.74
C ALA A 227 -7.94 -9.50 7.34
N THR A 228 -8.56 -10.63 7.65
CA THR A 228 -7.85 -11.87 7.98
C THR A 228 -8.20 -12.93 6.96
N SER A 229 -7.17 -13.59 6.44
CA SER A 229 -7.34 -14.83 5.68
C SER A 229 -7.26 -15.97 6.68
N THR A 230 -8.33 -16.73 6.87
CA THR A 230 -8.32 -17.87 7.80
C THR A 230 -8.43 -19.18 7.02
N GLY A 231 -7.57 -20.14 7.36
CA GLY A 231 -7.67 -21.51 6.84
C GLY A 231 -8.82 -22.32 7.43
N ARG A 232 -9.61 -21.72 8.33
CA ARG A 232 -10.81 -22.34 8.89
C ARG A 232 -12.03 -21.83 8.15
N THR A 233 -12.65 -22.72 7.38
CA THR A 233 -14.07 -22.63 7.04
C THR A 233 -14.85 -22.46 8.35
N GLY A 234 -15.74 -21.47 8.40
CA GLY A 234 -16.29 -20.85 9.61
C GLY A 234 -16.68 -21.77 10.77
N THR A 235 -16.36 -21.31 11.98
CA THR A 235 -17.22 -21.38 13.17
C THR A 235 -16.85 -20.19 14.04
N THR A 236 -17.73 -19.18 14.08
CA THR A 236 -17.76 -18.17 15.14
C THR A 236 -17.99 -18.87 16.47
N TYR A 237 -17.03 -18.80 17.39
CA TYR A 237 -17.35 -18.91 18.81
C TYR A 237 -17.63 -17.50 19.31
N GLY A 238 -18.90 -17.23 19.59
CA GLY A 238 -19.30 -16.06 20.37
C GLY A 238 -18.70 -16.15 21.76
N ALA A 239 -18.31 -15.00 22.29
CA ALA A 239 -18.21 -14.74 23.71
C ALA A 239 -19.32 -13.74 24.05
#